data_AF-X1IVD7-F1
#
_entry.id   AF-X1IVD7-F1
#
_cell.length_a   1.000
_cell.length_b   1.000
_cell.length_c   1.000
_cell.angle_alpha   90.00
_cell.angle_beta   90.00
_cell.angle_gamma   90.00
#
_symmetry.space_group_name_H-M   'P 1'
#
loop_
_entity.id
_entity.type
_entity.pdbx_description
1 polymer ?
#
loop_
_entity_poly.entity_id
_entity_poly.type
_entity_poly.pdbx_seq_one_letter_code
_entity_poly.pdbx_strand_id
1 'polypeptide(L)'
;FDSWGVKNVVATLDAVEYIFNEVHPKEMGVKHDQNFINFHRWLLDNINSGEINLQNQLNLTVTVHDNCFSKALGGYWEEPRTILEKCGCKILEMKHIKKDSLCCGFGAGASWVKNMSLPFDMISEGVKKFKEAEETGAKALISYCGGCIYLMWATKELLRSKIDLYHIIEIVRMAMGEELNYPKDNIKRAWDVIAIITYSLLLSTFKKNFYIKSITYDKDLSTYKPKKYLLLRLIRYLFEIKLIRIPYC
;
A
#
# COMPACT_ATOMS: atom_id res chain seq x y z
N PHE A 1 8.15 22.11 -5.28
CA PHE A 1 7.46 22.57 -4.05
C PHE A 1 7.69 24.04 -3.80
N ASP A 2 8.87 24.57 -4.16
CA ASP A 2 9.21 26.00 -4.03
C ASP A 2 8.27 26.93 -4.78
N SER A 3 7.90 26.59 -6.02
CA SER A 3 6.95 27.37 -6.82
C SER A 3 5.54 27.44 -6.20
N TRP A 4 5.20 26.51 -5.30
CA TRP A 4 3.93 26.51 -4.57
C TRP A 4 4.02 27.20 -3.20
N GLY A 5 5.21 27.67 -2.80
CA GLY A 5 5.44 28.32 -1.50
C GLY A 5 5.22 27.40 -0.30
N VAL A 6 5.26 26.08 -0.49
CA VAL A 6 5.02 25.09 0.57
C VAL A 6 6.27 24.92 1.41
N LYS A 7 6.11 24.96 2.74
CA LYS A 7 7.19 24.70 3.72
C LYS A 7 7.19 23.27 4.26
N ASN A 8 6.01 22.71 4.53
CA ASN A 8 5.85 21.38 5.10
C ASN A 8 5.15 20.47 4.09
N VAL A 9 5.71 19.28 3.87
CA VAL A 9 5.14 18.26 2.99
C VAL A 9 4.95 16.98 3.80
N VAL A 10 3.70 16.53 3.93
CA VAL A 10 3.41 15.27 4.60
C VAL A 10 3.53 14.14 3.57
N ALA A 11 4.50 13.26 3.79
CA ALA A 11 4.78 12.13 2.91
C ALA A 11 3.90 10.94 3.30
N THR A 12 2.93 10.59 2.46
CA THR A 12 1.95 9.51 2.70
C THR A 12 2.54 8.09 2.67
N LEU A 13 3.80 7.96 2.30
CA LEU A 13 4.55 6.71 2.29
C LEU A 13 5.93 6.94 2.90
N ASP A 14 6.35 6.06 3.80
CA ASP A 14 7.69 6.07 4.41
C ASP A 14 8.81 6.15 3.36
N ALA A 15 8.63 5.45 2.22
CA ALA A 15 9.57 5.48 1.10
C ALA A 15 9.77 6.88 0.52
N VAL A 16 8.69 7.67 0.44
CA VAL A 16 8.72 9.01 -0.16
C VAL A 16 9.46 9.96 0.76
N GLU A 17 9.19 9.92 2.06
CA GLU A 17 9.94 10.68 3.06
C GLU A 17 11.44 10.38 2.98
N TYR A 18 11.80 9.09 2.94
CA TYR A 18 13.20 8.67 2.84
C TYR A 18 13.89 9.20 1.59
N ILE A 19 13.20 9.16 0.44
CA ILE A 19 13.77 9.66 -0.80
C ILE A 19 14.15 11.14 -0.67
N PHE A 20 13.27 11.96 -0.11
CA PHE A 20 13.51 13.40 0.01
C PHE A 20 14.50 13.77 1.11
N ASN A 21 14.49 13.07 2.24
CA ASN A 21 15.34 13.39 3.40
C ASN A 21 16.74 12.75 3.32
N GLU A 22 16.86 11.58 2.70
CA GLU A 22 18.10 10.78 2.75
C GLU A 22 18.71 10.59 1.36
N VAL A 23 17.96 10.06 0.40
CA VAL A 23 18.49 9.70 -0.94
C VAL A 23 18.87 10.94 -1.74
N HIS A 24 17.95 11.90 -1.87
CA HIS A 24 18.20 13.11 -2.65
C HIS A 24 19.42 13.90 -2.12
N PRO A 25 19.58 14.15 -0.81
CA PRO A 25 20.73 14.89 -0.32
C PRO A 25 22.04 14.09 -0.39
N LYS A 26 22.02 12.80 0.01
CA LYS A 26 23.26 12.00 0.15
C LYS A 26 23.76 11.42 -1.17
N GLU A 27 22.85 10.97 -2.04
CA GLU A 27 23.21 10.27 -3.28
C GLU A 27 23.14 11.16 -4.52
N MET A 28 22.23 12.15 -4.52
CA MET A 28 22.00 13.01 -5.68
C MET A 28 22.52 14.44 -5.51
N GLY A 29 22.96 14.83 -4.30
CA GLY A 29 23.40 16.18 -4.00
C GLY A 29 22.29 17.24 -4.09
N VAL A 30 21.02 16.82 -4.10
CA VAL A 30 19.86 17.71 -4.18
C VAL A 30 19.37 18.00 -2.77
N LYS A 31 19.35 19.28 -2.40
CA LYS A 31 18.78 19.75 -1.14
C LYS A 31 17.38 20.30 -1.39
N HIS A 32 16.49 20.10 -0.42
CA HIS A 32 15.14 20.64 -0.43
C HIS A 32 15.00 21.62 0.72
N ASP A 33 14.36 22.75 0.46
CA ASP A 33 14.04 23.74 1.50
C ASP A 33 12.79 23.35 2.30
N GLN A 34 12.03 22.35 1.81
CA GLN A 34 10.87 21.81 2.49
C GLN A 34 11.24 20.85 3.61
N ASN A 35 10.42 20.89 4.67
CA ASN A 35 10.40 19.89 5.72
C ASN A 35 9.45 18.76 5.32
N PHE A 36 9.99 17.56 5.08
CA PHE A 36 9.21 16.36 4.80
C PHE A 36 8.91 15.61 6.09
N ILE A 37 7.63 15.39 6.35
CA ILE A 37 7.11 14.84 7.61
C ILE A 37 6.49 13.48 7.33
N ASN A 38 6.87 12.46 8.12
CA ASN A 38 6.22 11.16 8.11
C ASN A 38 4.71 11.28 8.35
N PHE A 39 3.91 10.61 7.51
CA PHE A 39 2.45 10.65 7.63
C PHE A 39 1.92 10.09 8.95
N HIS A 40 2.49 9.02 9.49
CA HIS A 40 2.02 8.42 10.74
C HIS A 40 2.29 9.32 11.93
N ARG A 41 3.47 9.96 11.96
CA ARG A 41 3.79 10.97 12.97
C ARG A 41 2.86 12.17 12.87
N TRP A 42 2.70 12.74 11.68
CA TRP A 42 1.78 13.85 11.46
C TRP A 42 0.36 13.49 11.93
N LEU A 43 -0.13 12.32 11.56
CA LEU A 43 -1.47 11.85 11.94
C LEU A 43 -1.61 11.71 13.46
N LEU A 44 -0.63 11.13 14.13
CA LEU A 44 -0.63 11.00 15.60
C LEU A 44 -0.59 12.36 16.30
N ASP A 45 0.23 13.30 15.81
CA ASP A 45 0.32 14.65 16.37
C ASP A 45 -1.01 15.42 16.24
N ASN A 46 -1.71 15.25 15.12
CA ASN A 46 -3.04 15.83 14.89
C ASN A 46 -4.13 15.21 15.78
N ILE A 47 -4.03 13.90 16.06
CA ILE A 47 -4.92 13.24 17.01
C ILE A 47 -4.63 13.72 18.44
N ASN A 48 -3.36 13.87 18.81
CA ASN A 48 -2.96 14.30 20.15
C ASN A 48 -3.31 15.76 20.45
N SER A 49 -3.22 16.63 19.45
CA SER A 49 -3.59 18.05 19.57
C SER A 49 -5.10 18.28 19.59
N GLY A 50 -5.90 17.28 19.22
CA GLY A 50 -7.35 17.40 19.10
C GLY A 50 -7.83 18.04 17.79
N GLU A 51 -6.93 18.30 16.83
CA GLU A 51 -7.33 18.69 15.47
C GLU A 51 -8.10 17.55 14.78
N ILE A 52 -7.66 16.30 14.98
CA ILE A 52 -8.40 15.10 14.57
C ILE A 52 -9.11 14.52 15.79
N ASN A 53 -10.43 14.69 15.82
CA ASN A 53 -11.28 14.23 16.92
C ASN A 53 -11.77 12.79 16.68
N LEU A 54 -11.34 11.86 17.53
CA LEU A 54 -11.82 10.48 17.54
C LEU A 54 -13.08 10.39 18.40
N GLN A 55 -14.24 10.29 17.74
CA GLN A 55 -15.55 10.27 18.39
C GLN A 55 -15.92 8.89 18.94
N ASN A 56 -15.42 7.84 18.31
CA ASN A 56 -15.80 6.45 18.57
C ASN A 56 -14.61 5.61 19.04
N GLN A 57 -14.89 4.67 19.93
CA GLN A 57 -13.99 3.57 20.28
C GLN A 57 -14.44 2.33 19.51
N LEU A 58 -13.59 1.84 18.60
CA LEU A 58 -13.99 0.82 17.63
C LEU A 58 -14.14 -0.58 18.22
N ASN A 59 -13.54 -0.86 19.40
CA ASN A 59 -13.55 -2.17 20.05
C ASN A 59 -13.17 -3.32 19.10
N LEU A 60 -12.27 -3.03 18.15
CA LEU A 60 -11.86 -3.94 17.08
C LEU A 60 -10.56 -4.63 17.47
N THR A 61 -10.52 -5.95 17.42
CA THR A 61 -9.28 -6.72 17.57
C THR A 61 -8.55 -6.78 16.23
N VAL A 62 -7.33 -6.23 16.18
CA VAL A 62 -6.56 -6.04 14.95
C VAL A 62 -5.17 -6.66 15.06
N THR A 63 -4.55 -6.94 13.92
CA THR A 63 -3.12 -7.23 13.81
C THR A 63 -2.47 -6.29 12.80
N VAL A 64 -1.16 -6.05 12.88
CA VAL A 64 -0.48 -4.99 12.12
C VAL A 64 0.57 -5.56 11.18
N HIS A 65 0.48 -5.23 9.89
CA HIS A 65 1.53 -5.48 8.92
C HIS A 65 2.54 -4.33 8.91
N ASP A 66 3.71 -4.57 9.53
CA ASP A 66 4.85 -3.66 9.43
C ASP A 66 5.49 -3.74 8.04
N ASN A 67 5.64 -2.58 7.39
CA ASN A 67 6.10 -2.52 6.00
C ASN A 67 7.64 -2.54 5.88
N CYS A 68 8.14 -2.90 4.69
CA CYS A 68 9.58 -3.09 4.47
C CYS A 68 10.40 -1.78 4.49
N PHE A 69 9.80 -0.62 4.23
CA PHE A 69 10.50 0.65 4.33
C PHE A 69 10.72 1.02 5.80
N SER A 70 9.70 0.90 6.66
CA SER A 70 9.87 1.08 8.12
C SER A 70 11.05 0.24 8.67
N LYS A 71 11.23 -0.97 8.14
CA LYS A 71 12.38 -1.83 8.44
C LYS A 71 13.72 -1.25 7.97
N ALA A 72 13.81 -0.76 6.74
CA ALA A 72 15.04 -0.19 6.19
C ALA A 72 15.43 1.13 6.87
N LEU A 73 14.44 1.92 7.32
CA LEU A 73 14.63 3.22 7.96
C LEU A 73 14.87 3.14 9.46
N GLY A 74 14.70 1.96 10.05
CA GLY A 74 14.93 1.73 11.48
C GLY A 74 13.85 2.30 12.39
N GLY A 75 12.59 2.40 11.95
CA GLY A 75 11.53 2.97 12.79
C GLY A 75 10.14 3.05 12.17
N TYR A 76 9.26 3.81 12.83
CA TYR A 76 7.84 4.06 12.49
C TYR A 76 6.85 2.93 12.80
N TRP A 77 7.15 2.11 13.80
CA TRP A 77 6.28 1.01 14.23
C TRP A 77 5.35 1.39 15.38
N GLU A 78 5.75 2.35 16.20
CA GLU A 78 5.02 2.70 17.42
C GLU A 78 3.87 3.67 17.13
N GLU A 79 4.05 4.58 16.19
CA GLU A 79 3.04 5.55 15.81
C GLU A 79 1.78 4.86 15.25
N PRO A 80 1.88 3.90 14.31
CA PRO A 80 0.71 3.13 13.86
C PRO A 80 -0.01 2.42 15.01
N ARG A 81 0.73 1.82 15.95
CA ARG A 81 0.16 1.10 17.10
C ARG A 81 -0.56 2.05 18.07
N THR A 82 0.09 3.16 18.41
CA THR A 82 -0.48 4.21 19.27
C THR A 82 -1.75 4.81 18.68
N ILE A 83 -1.78 5.03 17.35
CA ILE A 83 -2.98 5.50 16.65
C ILE A 83 -4.11 4.48 16.78
N LEU A 84 -3.82 3.18 16.54
CA LEU A 84 -4.82 2.11 16.66
C LEU A 84 -5.37 1.98 18.08
N GLU A 85 -4.52 2.05 19.10
CA GLU A 85 -4.93 2.04 20.50
C GLU A 85 -5.83 3.23 20.84
N LYS A 86 -5.50 4.44 20.36
CA LYS A 86 -6.35 5.65 20.52
C LYS A 86 -7.70 5.52 19.83
N CYS A 87 -7.77 4.77 18.73
CA CYS A 87 -9.02 4.42 18.05
C CYS A 87 -9.83 3.33 18.78
N GLY A 88 -9.34 2.82 19.91
CA GLY A 88 -10.00 1.76 20.68
C GLY A 88 -9.81 0.36 20.12
N CYS A 89 -8.75 0.13 19.34
CA CYS A 89 -8.41 -1.20 18.85
C CYS A 89 -7.58 -1.97 19.88
N LYS A 90 -7.79 -3.30 19.92
CA LYS A 90 -6.92 -4.23 20.64
C LYS A 90 -5.95 -4.89 19.66
N ILE A 91 -4.65 -4.71 19.86
CA ILE A 91 -3.63 -5.24 18.95
C ILE A 91 -3.22 -6.66 19.38
N LEU A 92 -3.27 -7.61 18.44
CA LEU A 92 -2.67 -8.93 18.54
C LEU A 92 -1.53 -9.02 17.53
N GLU A 93 -0.31 -9.11 18.02
CA GLU A 93 0.87 -9.13 17.15
C GLU A 93 1.01 -10.47 16.40
N MET A 94 1.46 -10.39 15.16
CA MET A 94 1.90 -11.54 14.38
C MET A 94 3.21 -12.11 14.93
N LYS A 95 3.61 -13.29 14.47
CA LYS A 95 4.90 -13.90 14.84
C LYS A 95 6.10 -13.03 14.41
N HIS A 96 6.01 -12.43 13.22
CA HIS A 96 7.03 -11.57 12.62
C HIS A 96 6.55 -10.13 12.60
N ILE A 97 7.18 -9.30 13.41
CA ILE A 97 6.86 -7.88 13.59
C ILE A 97 8.10 -7.02 13.44
N LYS A 98 7.90 -5.72 13.22
CA LYS A 98 8.94 -4.69 13.17
C LYS A 98 10.07 -5.09 12.21
N LYS A 99 11.31 -5.13 12.69
CA LYS A 99 12.50 -5.53 11.92
C LYS A 99 12.41 -6.95 11.32
N ASP A 100 11.62 -7.83 11.93
CA ASP A 100 11.49 -9.23 11.51
C ASP A 100 10.28 -9.44 10.59
N SER A 101 9.47 -8.41 10.34
CA SER A 101 8.28 -8.48 9.49
C SER A 101 8.58 -8.96 8.07
N LEU A 102 7.74 -9.88 7.60
CA LEU A 102 7.76 -10.39 6.24
C LEU A 102 7.18 -9.38 5.24
N CYS A 103 7.72 -9.38 4.01
CA CYS A 103 7.27 -8.51 2.92
C CYS A 103 5.84 -8.88 2.46
N CYS A 104 5.07 -7.89 1.97
CA CYS A 104 3.78 -8.14 1.33
C CYS A 104 3.89 -8.66 -0.12
N GLY A 105 5.07 -8.49 -0.74
CA GLY A 105 5.35 -8.84 -2.15
C GLY A 105 5.31 -7.68 -3.14
N PHE A 106 4.74 -6.51 -2.79
CA PHE A 106 4.45 -5.44 -3.78
C PHE A 106 5.71 -4.92 -4.49
N GLY A 107 6.81 -4.74 -3.76
CA GLY A 107 8.06 -4.20 -4.30
C GLY A 107 8.69 -5.04 -5.42
N ALA A 108 8.43 -6.35 -5.48
CA ALA A 108 8.95 -7.20 -6.56
C ALA A 108 8.36 -6.85 -7.94
N GLY A 109 7.23 -6.13 -7.98
CA GLY A 109 6.65 -5.59 -9.22
C GLY A 109 7.52 -4.52 -9.90
N ALA A 110 8.48 -3.93 -9.17
CA ALA A 110 9.47 -2.99 -9.73
C ALA A 110 10.72 -3.70 -10.29
N SER A 111 10.71 -5.03 -10.42
CA SER A 111 11.84 -5.78 -10.97
C SER A 111 12.09 -5.44 -12.44
N TRP A 112 13.36 -5.15 -12.75
CA TRP A 112 13.87 -4.94 -14.11
C TRP A 112 14.05 -6.24 -14.88
N VAL A 113 14.03 -7.39 -14.18
CA VAL A 113 14.22 -8.70 -14.76
C VAL A 113 12.89 -9.26 -15.19
N LYS A 114 12.77 -9.59 -16.49
CA LYS A 114 11.62 -10.33 -17.01
C LYS A 114 11.64 -11.74 -16.45
N ASN A 115 10.84 -11.98 -15.42
CA ASN A 115 10.66 -13.29 -14.83
C ASN A 115 9.17 -13.62 -14.71
N MET A 116 8.77 -14.71 -15.34
CA MET A 116 7.38 -15.19 -15.36
C MET A 116 6.90 -15.65 -13.98
N SER A 117 7.83 -16.00 -13.07
CA SER A 117 7.48 -16.36 -11.69
C SER A 117 7.12 -15.16 -10.82
N LEU A 118 7.49 -13.93 -11.21
CA LEU A 118 7.35 -12.76 -10.34
C LEU A 118 5.93 -12.57 -9.77
N PRO A 119 4.84 -12.63 -10.55
CA PRO A 119 3.50 -12.50 -9.98
C PRO A 119 3.19 -13.61 -8.98
N PHE A 120 3.69 -14.82 -9.20
CA PHE A 120 3.51 -15.94 -8.27
C PHE A 120 4.31 -15.72 -6.99
N ASP A 121 5.55 -15.24 -7.10
CA ASP A 121 6.41 -14.92 -5.97
C ASP A 121 5.78 -13.80 -5.12
N MET A 122 5.31 -12.73 -5.78
CA MET A 122 4.57 -11.61 -5.14
C MET A 122 3.36 -12.11 -4.33
N ILE A 123 2.52 -12.93 -4.95
CA ILE A 123 1.34 -13.47 -4.29
C ILE A 123 1.73 -14.44 -3.17
N SER A 124 2.78 -15.25 -3.36
CA SER A 124 3.24 -16.21 -2.35
C SER A 124 3.66 -15.55 -1.03
N GLU A 125 4.32 -14.38 -1.09
CA GLU A 125 4.66 -13.59 0.09
C GLU A 125 3.40 -13.04 0.76
N GLY A 126 2.45 -12.56 -0.04
CA GLY A 126 1.11 -12.20 0.44
C GLY A 126 0.42 -13.36 1.16
N VAL A 127 0.47 -14.58 0.62
CA VAL A 127 -0.13 -15.77 1.25
C VAL A 127 0.47 -16.06 2.61
N LYS A 128 1.81 -16.01 2.73
CA LYS A 128 2.49 -16.19 4.03
C LYS A 128 2.00 -15.16 5.04
N LYS A 129 1.86 -13.90 4.62
CA LYS A 129 1.40 -12.81 5.48
C LYS A 129 -0.05 -12.99 5.93
N PHE A 130 -0.96 -13.38 5.03
CA PHE A 130 -2.36 -13.62 5.41
C PHE A 130 -2.52 -14.80 6.36
N LYS A 131 -1.79 -15.90 6.14
CA LYS A 131 -1.79 -17.04 7.08
C LYS A 131 -1.34 -16.62 8.47
N GLU A 132 -0.24 -15.88 8.54
CA GLU A 132 0.30 -15.37 9.80
C GLU A 132 -0.69 -14.43 10.51
N ALA A 133 -1.38 -13.57 9.75
CA ALA A 133 -2.40 -12.68 10.30
C ALA A 133 -3.60 -13.45 10.83
N GLU A 134 -4.05 -14.49 10.12
CA GLU A 134 -5.17 -15.35 10.54
C GLU A 134 -4.82 -16.17 11.80
N GLU A 135 -3.56 -16.62 11.94
CA GLU A 135 -3.06 -17.34 13.12
C GLU A 135 -3.13 -16.51 14.41
N THR A 136 -3.13 -15.18 14.32
CA THR A 136 -3.29 -14.30 15.50
C THR A 136 -4.70 -14.36 16.11
N GLY A 137 -5.71 -14.78 15.34
CA GLY A 137 -7.12 -14.68 15.73
C GLY A 137 -7.68 -13.26 15.72
N ALA A 138 -6.95 -12.27 15.17
CA ALA A 138 -7.46 -10.93 14.96
C ALA A 138 -8.61 -10.90 13.94
N LYS A 139 -9.53 -9.94 14.09
CA LYS A 139 -10.64 -9.75 13.14
C LYS A 139 -10.19 -9.04 11.87
N ALA A 140 -9.20 -8.16 12.00
CA ALA A 140 -8.69 -7.36 10.88
C ALA A 140 -7.17 -7.28 10.86
N LEU A 141 -6.61 -7.29 9.65
CA LEU A 141 -5.23 -6.99 9.33
C LEU A 141 -5.14 -5.52 8.91
N ILE A 142 -4.25 -4.77 9.56
CA ILE A 142 -4.03 -3.35 9.28
C ILE A 142 -2.71 -3.19 8.55
N SER A 143 -2.74 -2.45 7.45
CA SER A 143 -1.53 -1.90 6.85
C SER A 143 -1.52 -0.39 6.98
N TYR A 144 -0.35 0.18 7.22
CA TYR A 144 -0.14 1.62 7.22
C TYR A 144 0.67 2.08 5.98
N CYS A 145 0.89 1.18 5.01
CA CYS A 145 1.56 1.50 3.75
C CYS A 145 0.60 1.40 2.56
N GLY A 146 0.46 2.49 1.82
CA GLY A 146 -0.36 2.54 0.61
C GLY A 146 0.13 1.61 -0.52
N GLY A 147 1.41 1.27 -0.57
CA GLY A 147 1.91 0.24 -1.50
C GLY A 147 1.47 -1.17 -1.12
N CYS A 148 1.59 -1.50 0.18
CA CYS A 148 1.20 -2.81 0.70
C CYS A 148 -0.30 -3.07 0.50
N ILE A 149 -1.16 -2.07 0.79
CA ILE A 149 -2.60 -2.25 0.74
C ILE A 149 -3.10 -2.66 -0.65
N TYR A 150 -2.49 -2.16 -1.74
CA TYR A 150 -2.88 -2.54 -3.11
C TYR A 150 -2.69 -4.04 -3.39
N LEU A 151 -1.51 -4.58 -3.08
CA LEU A 151 -1.26 -6.00 -3.30
C LEU A 151 -2.01 -6.86 -2.28
N MET A 152 -2.08 -6.44 -1.02
CA MET A 152 -2.75 -7.21 0.02
C MET A 152 -4.25 -7.38 -0.28
N TRP A 153 -4.91 -6.36 -0.85
CA TRP A 153 -6.29 -6.51 -1.32
C TRP A 153 -6.42 -7.49 -2.48
N ALA A 154 -5.53 -7.44 -3.47
CA ALA A 154 -5.50 -8.41 -4.55
C ALA A 154 -5.30 -9.84 -4.01
N THR A 155 -4.35 -10.02 -3.09
CA THR A 155 -4.10 -11.30 -2.42
C THR A 155 -5.31 -11.76 -1.60
N LYS A 156 -5.96 -10.88 -0.84
CA LYS A 156 -7.17 -11.19 -0.06
C LYS A 156 -8.27 -11.76 -0.95
N GLU A 157 -8.56 -11.11 -2.09
CA GLU A 157 -9.57 -11.56 -3.04
C GLU A 157 -9.22 -12.93 -3.67
N LEU A 158 -7.95 -13.13 -4.02
CA LEU A 158 -7.48 -14.38 -4.60
C LEU A 158 -7.51 -15.54 -3.60
N LEU A 159 -7.15 -15.29 -2.33
CA LEU A 159 -7.18 -16.28 -1.25
C LEU A 159 -8.57 -16.49 -0.66
N ARG A 160 -9.50 -15.56 -0.90
CA ARG A 160 -10.80 -15.49 -0.22
C ARG A 160 -10.64 -15.48 1.30
N SER A 161 -9.61 -14.78 1.78
CA SER A 161 -9.34 -14.69 3.21
C SER A 161 -10.48 -13.94 3.91
N LYS A 162 -10.88 -14.47 5.07
CA LYS A 162 -11.99 -13.92 5.87
C LYS A 162 -11.55 -12.79 6.78
N ILE A 163 -10.26 -12.64 7.07
CA ILE A 163 -9.77 -11.53 7.90
C ILE A 163 -10.01 -10.21 7.18
N ASP A 164 -10.60 -9.23 7.85
CA ASP A 164 -10.79 -7.91 7.26
C ASP A 164 -9.43 -7.25 6.97
N LEU A 165 -9.40 -6.34 6.00
CA LEU A 165 -8.17 -5.64 5.62
C LEU A 165 -8.43 -4.15 5.56
N TYR A 166 -7.74 -3.37 6.38
CA TYR A 166 -7.87 -1.91 6.38
C TYR A 166 -6.52 -1.23 6.21
N HIS A 167 -6.55 -0.08 5.55
CA HIS A 167 -5.54 0.94 5.73
C HIS A 167 -5.74 1.64 7.08
N ILE A 168 -4.67 2.07 7.74
CA ILE A 168 -4.77 2.81 9.02
C ILE A 168 -5.66 4.05 8.94
N ILE A 169 -5.69 4.73 7.78
CA ILE A 169 -6.59 5.88 7.53
C ILE A 169 -8.06 5.48 7.61
N GLU A 170 -8.42 4.28 7.13
CA GLU A 170 -9.80 3.80 7.22
C GLU A 170 -10.20 3.58 8.68
N ILE A 171 -9.28 3.07 9.51
CA ILE A 171 -9.50 2.94 10.96
C ILE A 171 -9.72 4.31 11.61
N VAL A 172 -8.86 5.29 11.33
CA VAL A 172 -9.00 6.64 11.89
C VAL A 172 -10.30 7.30 11.46
N ARG A 173 -10.69 7.18 10.18
CA ARG A 173 -11.97 7.72 9.68
C ARG A 173 -13.18 7.08 10.37
N MET A 174 -13.18 5.77 10.56
CA MET A 174 -14.24 5.10 11.33
C MET A 174 -14.27 5.58 12.79
N ALA A 175 -13.11 5.78 13.42
CA ALA A 175 -13.02 6.32 14.77
C ALA A 175 -13.46 7.79 14.84
N MET A 176 -13.33 8.56 13.76
CA MET A 176 -13.91 9.92 13.62
C MET A 176 -15.45 9.91 13.44
N GLY A 177 -16.06 8.74 13.23
CA GLY A 177 -17.50 8.60 13.01
C GLY A 177 -17.93 8.54 11.55
N GLU A 178 -16.99 8.43 10.62
CA GLU A 178 -17.33 8.28 9.21
C GLU A 178 -17.80 6.85 8.87
N GLU A 179 -18.92 6.75 8.15
CA GLU A 179 -19.33 5.50 7.51
C GLU A 179 -18.59 5.31 6.20
N LEU A 180 -17.85 4.20 6.10
CA LEU A 180 -17.09 3.86 4.90
C LEU A 180 -17.89 2.94 3.96
N ASN A 181 -17.68 3.08 2.65
CA ASN A 181 -18.16 2.11 1.65
C ASN A 181 -17.30 0.83 1.61
N TYR A 182 -17.03 0.28 2.80
CA TYR A 182 -16.26 -0.95 2.98
C TYR A 182 -17.17 -2.19 2.88
N PRO A 183 -16.71 -3.31 2.28
CA PRO A 183 -15.47 -3.49 1.52
C PRO A 183 -15.62 -3.24 0.00
N LYS A 184 -16.78 -2.73 -0.45
CA LYS A 184 -17.18 -2.76 -1.88
C LYS A 184 -16.17 -2.08 -2.82
N ASP A 185 -15.72 -0.87 -2.48
CA ASP A 185 -14.78 -0.14 -3.34
C ASP A 185 -13.39 -0.75 -3.31
N ASN A 186 -12.98 -1.28 -2.17
CA ASN A 186 -11.69 -1.95 -2.02
C ASN A 186 -11.63 -3.24 -2.87
N ILE A 187 -12.70 -4.03 -2.84
CA ILE A 187 -12.87 -5.21 -3.70
C ILE A 187 -12.77 -4.79 -5.18
N LYS A 188 -13.49 -3.74 -5.60
CA LYS A 188 -13.43 -3.26 -6.99
C LYS A 188 -12.00 -2.90 -7.41
N ARG A 189 -11.29 -2.14 -6.57
CA ARG A 189 -9.89 -1.76 -6.81
C ARG A 189 -8.96 -2.98 -6.85
N ALA A 190 -9.18 -3.98 -5.99
CA ALA A 190 -8.40 -5.22 -5.98
C ALA A 190 -8.48 -5.93 -7.34
N TRP A 191 -9.69 -6.07 -7.90
CA TRP A 191 -9.89 -6.67 -9.22
C TRP A 191 -9.34 -5.82 -10.37
N ASP A 192 -9.35 -4.50 -10.24
CA ASP A 192 -8.65 -3.61 -11.18
C ASP A 192 -7.13 -3.86 -11.16
N VAL A 193 -6.53 -3.99 -9.97
CA VAL A 193 -5.11 -4.30 -9.80
C VAL A 193 -4.77 -5.67 -10.38
N ILE A 194 -5.57 -6.70 -10.10
CA ILE A 194 -5.39 -8.04 -10.66
C ILE A 194 -5.42 -7.97 -12.20
N ALA A 195 -6.41 -7.29 -12.79
CA ALA A 195 -6.50 -7.11 -14.24
C ALA A 195 -5.28 -6.38 -14.83
N ILE A 196 -4.78 -5.34 -14.16
CA ILE A 196 -3.58 -4.61 -14.58
C ILE A 196 -2.34 -5.51 -14.53
N ILE A 197 -2.16 -6.30 -13.47
CA ILE A 197 -1.03 -7.23 -13.34
C ILE A 197 -1.10 -8.30 -14.43
N THR A 198 -2.27 -8.92 -14.64
CA THR A 198 -2.48 -9.91 -15.71
C THR A 198 -2.21 -9.33 -17.09
N TYR A 199 -2.73 -8.13 -17.38
CA TYR A 199 -2.47 -7.44 -18.64
C TYR A 199 -0.98 -7.13 -18.84
N SER A 200 -0.31 -6.67 -17.79
CA SER A 200 1.13 -6.37 -17.82
C SER A 200 1.97 -7.63 -18.05
N LEU A 201 1.59 -8.75 -17.44
CA LEU A 201 2.21 -10.05 -17.67
C LEU A 201 2.07 -10.50 -19.14
N LEU A 202 0.85 -10.40 -19.68
CA LEU A 202 0.57 -10.70 -21.09
C LEU A 202 1.32 -9.80 -22.06
N LEU A 203 1.52 -8.52 -21.74
CA LEU A 203 2.36 -7.65 -22.56
C LEU A 203 3.84 -8.00 -22.43
N SER A 204 4.28 -8.34 -21.22
CA SER A 204 5.67 -8.66 -20.92
C SER A 204 6.13 -9.85 -21.74
N THR A 205 5.33 -10.91 -21.89
CA THR A 205 5.66 -12.10 -22.71
C THR A 205 6.13 -11.72 -24.12
N PHE A 206 5.45 -10.78 -24.79
CA PHE A 206 5.73 -10.37 -26.16
C PHE A 206 6.70 -9.19 -26.30
N LYS A 207 7.00 -8.45 -25.23
CA LYS A 207 7.95 -7.34 -25.27
C LYS A 207 9.40 -7.82 -25.11
N LYS A 208 10.30 -7.20 -25.89
CA LYS A 208 11.76 -7.33 -25.72
C LYS A 208 12.21 -6.49 -24.53
N ASN A 209 13.30 -6.92 -23.87
CA ASN A 209 13.93 -6.12 -22.83
C ASN A 209 14.35 -4.77 -23.41
N PHE A 210 14.07 -3.71 -22.67
CA PHE A 210 14.55 -2.37 -22.99
C PHE A 210 15.82 -2.10 -22.21
N TYR A 211 16.77 -1.44 -22.86
CA TYR A 211 18.00 -0.97 -22.23
C TYR A 211 18.08 0.54 -22.42
N ILE A 212 18.37 1.27 -21.33
CA ILE A 212 18.66 2.70 -21.40
C ILE A 212 20.03 2.84 -22.04
N LYS A 213 20.08 3.21 -23.32
CA LYS A 213 21.34 3.49 -24.03
C LYS A 213 21.90 4.87 -23.68
N SER A 214 21.02 5.84 -23.45
CA SER A 214 21.36 7.21 -23.08
C SER A 214 20.18 7.84 -22.33
N ILE A 215 20.46 8.64 -21.32
CA ILE A 215 19.46 9.43 -20.61
C ILE A 215 19.38 10.79 -21.31
N THR A 216 18.23 11.12 -21.87
CA THR A 216 17.93 12.43 -22.46
C THR A 216 16.81 13.10 -21.68
N TYR A 217 16.95 14.39 -21.39
CA TYR A 217 15.90 15.17 -20.75
C TYR A 217 14.87 15.60 -21.78
N ASP A 218 13.64 15.10 -21.65
CA ASP A 218 12.50 15.59 -22.40
C ASP A 218 12.09 16.96 -21.85
N LYS A 219 12.34 18.02 -22.64
CA LYS A 219 12.02 19.40 -22.25
C LYS A 219 10.53 19.69 -22.29
N ASP A 220 9.74 18.86 -22.99
CA ASP A 220 8.31 19.08 -23.20
C ASP A 220 7.44 18.53 -22.06
N LEU A 221 8.06 18.07 -20.94
CA LEU A 221 7.45 17.63 -19.68
C LEU A 221 6.04 17.01 -19.83
N SER A 222 6.00 15.68 -19.88
CA SER A 222 4.81 14.81 -19.91
C SER A 222 4.08 14.67 -21.26
N THR A 223 4.40 13.58 -21.95
CA THR A 223 3.73 13.07 -23.14
C THR A 223 2.54 12.12 -22.83
N TYR A 224 1.97 12.15 -21.62
CA TYR A 224 0.85 11.27 -21.29
C TYR A 224 -0.38 11.60 -22.14
N LYS A 225 -0.58 10.82 -23.21
CA LYS A 225 -1.82 10.77 -23.98
C LYS A 225 -2.62 9.55 -23.51
N PRO A 226 -3.82 9.71 -22.95
CA PRO A 226 -4.63 8.57 -22.51
C PRO A 226 -4.93 7.67 -23.72
N LYS A 227 -4.41 6.43 -23.69
CA LYS A 227 -4.67 5.42 -24.72
C LYS A 227 -5.93 4.61 -24.37
N LYS A 228 -6.68 4.19 -25.40
CA LYS A 228 -7.79 3.23 -25.23
C LYS A 228 -7.21 1.81 -25.10
N TYR A 229 -7.14 1.29 -23.87
CA TYR A 229 -6.67 -0.08 -23.61
C TYR A 229 -7.81 -1.11 -23.76
N LEU A 230 -8.18 -1.44 -25.00
CA LEU A 230 -9.25 -2.40 -25.31
C LEU A 230 -9.04 -3.77 -24.66
N LEU A 231 -7.82 -4.32 -24.73
CA LEU A 231 -7.51 -5.63 -24.15
C LEU A 231 -7.59 -5.62 -22.60
N LEU A 232 -7.13 -4.56 -21.94
CA LEU A 232 -7.27 -4.42 -20.48
C LEU A 232 -8.75 -4.39 -20.06
N ARG A 233 -9.59 -3.65 -20.81
CA ARG A 233 -11.04 -3.60 -20.56
C ARG A 233 -11.69 -4.96 -20.77
N LEU A 234 -11.28 -5.71 -21.80
CA LEU A 234 -11.76 -7.06 -22.04
C LEU A 234 -11.39 -8.00 -20.89
N ILE A 235 -10.11 -8.00 -20.46
CA ILE A 235 -9.65 -8.79 -19.30
C ILE A 235 -10.46 -8.45 -18.06
N ARG A 236 -10.65 -7.15 -17.80
CA ARG A 236 -11.40 -6.69 -16.64
C ARG A 236 -12.88 -7.12 -16.69
N TYR A 237 -13.50 -7.10 -17.87
CA TYR A 237 -14.87 -7.59 -18.08
C TYR A 237 -14.97 -9.11 -17.87
N LEU A 238 -14.01 -9.88 -18.39
CA LEU A 238 -13.96 -11.33 -18.18
C LEU A 238 -13.91 -11.69 -16.69
N PHE A 239 -13.18 -10.92 -15.89
CA PHE A 239 -13.13 -11.10 -14.42
C PHE A 239 -14.43 -10.72 -13.70
N GLU A 240 -15.41 -10.08 -14.34
CA GLU A 240 -16.74 -9.85 -13.76
C GLU A 240 -17.72 -11.00 -13.99
N ILE A 241 -17.39 -11.93 -14.88
CA ILE A 241 -18.24 -13.09 -15.14
C ILE A 241 -18.34 -13.92 -13.85
N LYS A 242 -19.57 -14.23 -13.41
CA LYS A 242 -19.87 -14.94 -12.15
C LYS A 242 -19.11 -16.26 -11.96
N LEU A 243 -18.65 -16.87 -13.05
CA LEU A 243 -17.83 -18.09 -13.01
C LEU A 243 -16.43 -17.85 -12.38
N ILE A 244 -15.88 -16.65 -12.55
CA ILE A 244 -14.58 -16.22 -12.01
C ILE A 244 -14.78 -15.47 -10.69
N ARG A 245 -15.82 -14.63 -10.61
CA ARG A 245 -16.21 -13.89 -9.41
C ARG A 245 -17.40 -14.57 -8.73
N ILE A 246 -17.14 -15.69 -8.05
CA ILE A 246 -18.14 -16.32 -7.17
C ILE A 246 -18.35 -15.36 -5.99
N PRO A 247 -19.59 -14.94 -5.69
CA PRO A 247 -19.84 -13.99 -4.61
C PRO A 247 -19.35 -14.55 -3.26
N TYR A 248 -18.86 -13.66 -2.40
CA TYR A 248 -18.75 -13.93 -0.97
C TYR A 248 -20.13 -14.35 -0.47
N CYS A 249 -20.30 -15.63 -0.10
CA CYS A 249 -21.43 -16.08 0.70
C CYS A 249 -21.27 -15.59 2.13
#